data_AF-A0AA86S8M1-F1
#
_entry.id   AF-A0AA86S8M1-F1
#
_cell.length_a   1.000
_cell.length_b   1.000
_cell.length_c   1.000
_cell.angle_alpha   90.00
_cell.angle_beta   90.00
_cell.angle_gamma   90.00
#
_symmetry.space_group_name_H-M   'P 1'
#
loop_
_entity.id
_entity.type
_entity.pdbx_description
1 polymer ?
#
loop_
_entity_poly.entity_id
_entity_poly.type
_entity_poly.pdbx_seq_one_letter_code
_entity_poly.pdbx_strand_id
1 'polypeptide(L)'
;MATWFQPLISTGWHQESYPALRDFSVVPFFALFFPSLRFLLDTFLFEKLARRLIFGKLHKMMDLQTYEKKKKIRKFKESAWKLVYFLSAEIFALAVTYDEPWFTDTRYFWEGPGSQIWPDQKIK
;
A
#
# COMPACT_ATOMS: atom_id res chain seq x y z
N MET A 1 13.89 28.87 -3.84
CA MET A 1 13.40 27.74 -3.04
C MET A 1 12.19 27.15 -3.78
N ALA A 2 12.17 25.82 -3.94
CA ALA A 2 11.46 25.12 -5.01
C ALA A 2 9.93 25.26 -4.98
N THR A 3 9.36 25.84 -6.03
CA THR A 3 7.91 25.98 -6.30
C THR A 3 7.34 24.87 -7.21
N TRP A 4 8.12 23.83 -7.52
CA TRP A 4 7.78 22.80 -8.50
C TRP A 4 6.87 21.65 -8.00
N PHE A 5 6.54 21.59 -6.71
CA PHE A 5 5.67 20.54 -6.14
C PHE A 5 4.18 20.89 -6.09
N GLN A 6 3.80 22.13 -6.42
CA GLN A 6 2.42 22.58 -6.37
C GLN A 6 1.46 21.91 -7.39
N PRO A 7 1.85 21.47 -8.61
CA PRO A 7 0.88 20.93 -9.58
C PRO A 7 0.44 19.49 -9.31
N LEU A 8 1.17 18.73 -8.48
CA LEU A 8 0.87 17.30 -8.26
C LEU A 8 -0.33 17.08 -7.33
N ILE A 9 -0.67 18.07 -6.49
CA ILE A 9 -1.69 17.96 -5.43
C ILE A 9 -3.03 18.57 -5.86
N SER A 10 -3.13 19.25 -7.02
CA SER A 10 -4.42 19.72 -7.56
C SER A 10 -5.24 18.62 -8.23
N THR A 11 -4.89 17.35 -8.02
CA THR A 11 -5.71 16.21 -8.44
C THR A 11 -7.03 16.32 -7.67
N GLY A 12 -8.16 16.33 -8.39
CA GLY A 12 -9.50 16.53 -7.85
C GLY A 12 -9.99 15.39 -6.94
N TRP A 13 -9.16 14.90 -6.02
CA TRP A 13 -9.47 13.90 -5.00
C TRP A 13 -10.65 14.31 -4.10
N HIS A 14 -10.93 15.61 -4.02
CA HIS A 14 -12.09 16.12 -3.29
C HIS A 14 -13.40 16.04 -4.11
N GLN A 15 -13.33 15.75 -5.41
CA GLN A 15 -14.50 15.80 -6.30
C GLN A 15 -15.18 14.43 -6.39
N GLU A 16 -16.28 14.29 -5.65
CA GLU A 16 -17.14 13.11 -5.73
C GLU A 16 -17.79 12.96 -7.11
N SER A 17 -17.72 11.75 -7.65
CA SER A 17 -18.23 11.42 -8.99
C SER A 17 -19.12 10.17 -8.94
N TYR A 18 -19.99 10.01 -9.93
CA TYR A 18 -20.75 8.77 -10.08
C TYR A 18 -19.85 7.70 -10.71
N PRO A 19 -20.03 6.42 -10.32
CA PRO A 19 -19.26 5.33 -10.90
C PRO A 19 -19.49 5.28 -12.40
N ALA A 20 -18.42 5.33 -13.17
CA ALA A 20 -18.44 5.30 -14.62
C ALA A 20 -17.84 4.00 -15.15
N LEU A 21 -18.32 3.52 -16.29
CA LEU A 21 -17.73 2.35 -16.97
C LEU A 21 -16.24 2.57 -17.32
N ARG A 22 -15.81 3.82 -17.43
CA ARG A 22 -14.40 4.18 -17.65
C ARG A 22 -13.51 3.80 -16.46
N ASP A 23 -14.05 3.76 -15.25
CA ASP A 23 -13.30 3.38 -14.05
C ASP A 23 -12.88 1.91 -14.11
N PHE A 24 -13.63 1.06 -14.81
CA PHE A 24 -13.25 -0.34 -15.05
C PHE A 24 -11.95 -0.50 -15.84
N SER A 25 -11.50 0.53 -16.56
CA SER A 25 -10.23 0.47 -17.30
C SER A 25 -9.00 0.32 -16.39
N VAL A 26 -9.10 0.67 -15.10
CA VAL A 26 -8.00 0.49 -14.14
C VAL A 26 -7.86 -0.96 -13.66
N VAL A 27 -8.89 -1.78 -13.82
CA VAL A 27 -8.89 -3.19 -13.39
C VAL A 27 -7.78 -4.01 -14.06
N PRO A 28 -7.62 -4.02 -15.40
CA PRO A 28 -6.52 -4.76 -16.02
C PRO A 28 -5.14 -4.21 -15.62
N PHE A 29 -5.03 -2.91 -15.37
CA PHE A 29 -3.79 -2.31 -14.87
C PHE A 29 -3.43 -2.87 -13.49
N PHE A 30 -4.36 -2.85 -12.53
CA PHE A 30 -4.13 -3.42 -11.21
C PHE A 30 -3.86 -4.93 -11.27
N ALA A 31 -4.58 -5.66 -12.12
CA ALA A 31 -4.39 -7.11 -12.29
C ALA A 31 -2.96 -7.48 -12.69
N LEU A 32 -2.28 -6.64 -13.49
CA LEU A 32 -0.87 -6.83 -13.87
C LEU A 32 0.11 -6.22 -12.87
N PHE A 33 -0.27 -5.10 -12.25
CA PHE A 33 0.57 -4.36 -11.32
C PHE A 33 0.83 -5.16 -10.04
N PHE A 34 -0.19 -5.74 -9.40
CA PHE A 34 -0.04 -6.49 -8.15
C PHE A 34 0.94 -7.68 -8.24
N PRO A 35 0.85 -8.60 -9.22
CA PRO A 35 1.81 -9.71 -9.34
C PRO A 35 3.21 -9.21 -9.71
N SER A 36 3.32 -8.15 -10.52
CA SER A 36 4.60 -7.55 -10.88
C SER A 36 5.28 -6.92 -9.67
N LEU A 37 4.53 -6.18 -8.86
CA LEU A 37 5.00 -5.58 -7.61
C LEU A 37 5.43 -6.68 -6.62
N ARG A 38 4.61 -7.71 -6.43
CA ARG A 38 4.95 -8.89 -5.60
C ARG A 38 6.29 -9.48 -6.03
N PHE A 39 6.47 -9.73 -7.32
CA PHE A 39 7.70 -10.31 -7.85
C PHE A 39 8.93 -9.40 -7.65
N LEU A 40 8.78 -8.09 -7.88
CA LEU A 40 9.85 -7.11 -7.68
C LEU A 40 10.26 -7.00 -6.20
N LEU A 41 9.31 -6.90 -5.27
CA LEU A 41 9.59 -6.87 -3.84
C LEU A 41 10.26 -8.16 -3.33
N ASP A 42 9.73 -9.32 -3.73
CA ASP A 42 10.27 -10.63 -3.33
C ASP A 42 11.70 -10.85 -3.82
N THR A 43 12.02 -10.35 -5.02
CA THR A 43 13.31 -10.56 -5.68
C THR A 43 14.35 -9.51 -5.26
N PHE A 44 14.00 -8.23 -5.27
CA PHE A 44 14.96 -7.15 -5.05
C PHE A 44 15.08 -6.74 -3.58
N LEU A 45 13.97 -6.60 -2.87
CA LEU A 45 13.98 -6.08 -1.51
C LEU A 45 14.14 -7.21 -0.50
N PHE A 46 13.22 -8.17 -0.47
CA PHE A 46 13.22 -9.17 0.60
C PHE A 46 14.40 -10.11 0.51
N GLU A 47 14.87 -10.46 -0.69
CA GLU A 47 16.05 -11.32 -0.81
C GLU A 47 17.35 -10.60 -0.42
N LYS A 48 17.51 -9.33 -0.80
CA LYS A 48 18.67 -8.53 -0.39
C LYS A 48 18.63 -8.24 1.11
N LEU A 49 17.46 -7.90 1.66
CA LEU A 49 17.26 -7.66 3.09
C LEU A 49 17.47 -8.94 3.90
N ALA A 50 16.91 -10.07 3.49
CA ALA A 50 17.13 -11.35 4.15
C ALA A 50 18.62 -11.74 4.12
N ARG A 51 19.29 -11.57 2.97
CA ARG A 51 20.75 -11.79 2.89
C ARG A 51 21.50 -10.85 3.82
N ARG A 52 21.18 -9.56 3.83
CA ARG A 52 21.88 -8.56 4.66
C ARG A 52 21.65 -8.77 6.15
N LEU A 53 20.42 -9.05 6.58
CA LEU A 53 20.04 -9.24 7.98
C LEU A 53 20.46 -10.61 8.53
N ILE A 54 20.41 -11.67 7.72
CA ILE A 54 20.69 -13.05 8.17
C ILE A 54 22.16 -13.45 7.93
N PHE A 55 22.82 -12.97 6.87
CA PHE A 55 24.18 -13.38 6.50
C PHE A 55 25.29 -12.42 6.94
N GLY A 56 25.02 -11.53 7.90
CA GLY A 56 25.98 -10.52 8.36
C GLY A 56 27.37 -11.00 8.81
N LYS A 57 27.60 -12.32 9.05
CA LYS A 57 28.95 -12.84 9.32
C LYS A 57 29.10 -14.38 9.33
N LEU A 58 28.30 -15.15 8.61
CA LEU A 58 28.37 -16.63 8.68
C LEU A 58 28.84 -17.27 7.36
N HIS A 59 30.04 -16.88 6.93
CA HIS A 59 30.83 -17.71 6.03
C HIS A 59 31.19 -19.00 6.78
N LYS A 60 31.14 -20.15 6.11
CA LYS A 60 31.50 -21.49 6.63
C LYS A 60 30.55 -22.03 7.70
N MET A 61 29.53 -22.78 7.30
CA MET A 61 29.17 -24.08 7.91
C MET A 61 28.08 -24.74 7.06
N MET A 62 28.54 -25.76 6.31
CA MET A 62 27.89 -26.97 5.83
C MET A 62 26.46 -26.97 5.26
N ASP A 63 26.35 -27.69 4.16
CA ASP A 63 25.22 -27.99 3.28
C ASP A 63 23.86 -28.28 3.97
N LEU A 64 23.85 -28.86 5.18
CA LEU A 64 22.62 -29.09 5.97
C LEU A 64 21.99 -27.78 6.51
N GLN A 65 22.81 -26.77 6.82
CA GLN A 65 22.30 -25.45 7.22
C GLN A 65 21.64 -24.72 6.05
N THR A 66 21.93 -25.10 4.80
CA THR A 66 21.37 -24.45 3.61
C THR A 66 19.86 -24.64 3.53
N TYR A 67 19.34 -25.82 3.88
CA TYR A 67 17.90 -26.08 3.88
C TYR A 67 17.17 -25.24 4.94
N GLU A 68 17.66 -25.25 6.19
CA GLU A 68 17.10 -24.44 7.28
C GLU A 68 17.23 -22.93 7.01
N LYS A 69 18.34 -22.49 6.38
CA LYS A 69 18.52 -21.10 5.94
C LYS A 69 17.51 -20.72 4.86
N LYS A 70 17.31 -21.56 3.84
CA LYS A 70 16.29 -21.35 2.79
C LYS A 70 14.89 -21.27 3.40
N LYS A 71 14.59 -22.13 4.38
CA LYS A 71 13.31 -22.11 5.12
C LYS A 71 13.13 -20.81 5.90
N LYS A 72 14.16 -20.33 6.60
CA LYS A 72 14.14 -19.03 7.30
C LYS A 72 13.96 -17.86 6.34
N ILE A 73 14.68 -17.84 5.22
CA ILE A 73 14.51 -16.80 4.18
C ILE A 73 13.09 -16.82 3.62
N ARG A 74 12.54 -18.00 3.31
CA ARG A 74 11.16 -18.13 2.84
C ARG A 74 10.18 -17.57 3.88
N LYS A 75 10.32 -17.93 5.15
CA LYS A 75 9.47 -17.40 6.22
C LYS A 75 9.61 -15.89 6.40
N PHE A 76 10.81 -15.35 6.28
CA PHE A 76 11.05 -13.91 6.30
C PHE A 76 10.38 -13.20 5.11
N LYS A 77 10.49 -13.75 3.89
CA LYS A 77 9.79 -13.23 2.71
C LYS A 77 8.27 -13.20 2.91
N GLU A 78 7.69 -14.28 3.46
CA GLU A 78 6.25 -14.34 3.80
C GLU A 78 5.85 -13.26 4.81
N SER A 79 6.62 -13.06 5.90
CA SER A 79 6.32 -12.02 6.89
C SER A 79 6.51 -10.61 6.35
N ALA A 80 7.53 -10.39 5.53
CA ALA A 80 7.82 -9.08 4.95
C ALA A 80 6.73 -8.67 3.94
N TRP A 81 6.23 -9.62 3.15
CA TRP A 81 5.07 -9.37 2.28
C TRP A 81 3.84 -8.97 3.08
N LYS A 82 3.52 -9.69 4.17
CA LYS A 82 2.41 -9.33 5.06
C LYS A 82 2.58 -7.93 5.63
N LEU A 83 3.78 -7.59 6.11
CA LEU A 83 4.07 -6.26 6.65
C LEU A 83 3.83 -5.16 5.61
N VAL A 84 4.36 -5.32 4.39
CA VAL A 84 4.17 -4.34 3.31
C VAL A 84 2.69 -4.19 2.96
N TYR A 85 1.94 -5.30 2.90
CA TYR A 85 0.50 -5.27 2.66
C TYR A 85 -0.24 -4.45 3.73
N PHE A 86 -0.04 -4.78 5.01
CA PHE A 86 -0.71 -4.07 6.11
C PHE A 86 -0.29 -2.59 6.20
N LEU A 87 1.01 -2.30 6.10
CA LEU A 87 1.50 -0.92 6.09
C LEU A 87 0.95 -0.13 4.91
N SER A 88 0.87 -0.72 3.72
CA SER A 88 0.31 -0.03 2.55
C SER A 88 -1.18 0.29 2.75
N ALA A 89 -1.94 -0.64 3.33
CA ALA A 89 -3.35 -0.42 3.65
C ALA A 89 -3.53 0.65 4.74
N GLU A 90 -2.67 0.65 5.75
CA GLU A 90 -2.66 1.65 6.83
C GLU A 90 -2.30 3.04 6.31
N ILE A 91 -1.25 3.16 5.50
CA ILE A 91 -0.87 4.42 4.84
C ILE A 91 -1.99 4.90 3.93
N PHE A 92 -2.62 4.00 3.17
CA PHE A 92 -3.74 4.36 2.29
C PHE A 92 -4.95 4.85 3.10
N ALA A 93 -5.32 4.14 4.16
CA ALA A 93 -6.39 4.56 5.06
C ALA A 93 -6.08 5.94 5.64
N LEU A 94 -4.88 6.14 6.21
CA LEU A 94 -4.45 7.43 6.73
C LEU A 94 -4.48 8.52 5.67
N ALA A 95 -4.02 8.25 4.44
CA ALA A 95 -4.02 9.21 3.35
C ALA A 95 -5.44 9.63 2.95
N VAL A 96 -6.39 8.69 2.89
CA VAL A 96 -7.79 8.98 2.56
C VAL A 96 -8.49 9.73 3.71
N THR A 97 -8.16 9.40 4.96
CA THR A 97 -8.82 10.00 6.13
C THR A 97 -8.17 11.30 6.60
N TYR A 98 -6.96 11.63 6.15
CA TYR A 98 -6.19 12.77 6.69
C TYR A 98 -6.89 14.11 6.48
N ASP A 99 -7.49 14.31 5.31
CA ASP A 99 -8.14 15.59 4.94
C ASP A 99 -9.60 15.69 5.40
N GLU A 100 -10.11 14.67 6.11
CA GLU A 100 -11.50 14.61 6.52
C GLU A 100 -11.76 15.35 7.84
N PRO A 101 -12.80 16.22 7.92
CA PRO A 101 -13.07 17.01 9.13
C PRO A 101 -13.44 16.15 10.35
N TRP A 102 -13.99 14.95 10.13
CA TRP A 102 -14.34 13.99 11.17
C TRP A 102 -13.14 13.21 11.72
N PHE A 103 -11.96 13.29 11.08
CA PHE A 103 -10.75 12.62 11.56
C PHE A 103 -10.15 13.34 12.78
N THR A 104 -10.23 14.67 12.84
CA THR A 104 -9.72 15.48 13.95
C THR A 104 -10.78 15.83 15.00
N ASP A 105 -12.03 16.04 14.57
CA ASP A 105 -13.14 16.43 15.44
C ASP A 105 -14.23 15.34 15.43
N THR A 106 -14.33 14.58 16.52
CA THR A 106 -15.34 13.51 16.69
C THR A 106 -16.78 14.00 16.68
N ARG A 107 -16.99 15.32 16.77
CA ARG A 107 -18.31 15.96 16.65
C ARG A 107 -18.90 15.80 15.25
N TYR A 108 -18.07 15.86 14.21
CA TYR A 108 -18.49 15.71 12.82
C TYR A 108 -18.62 14.24 12.39
N PHE A 109 -18.30 13.27 13.24
CA PHE A 109 -18.39 11.84 12.91
C PHE A 109 -19.82 11.39 12.61
N TRP A 110 -20.80 12.01 13.27
CA TRP A 110 -22.23 11.72 13.09
C TRP A 110 -22.94 12.69 12.14
N GLU A 111 -22.23 13.74 11.70
CA GLU A 111 -22.70 14.64 10.66
C GLU A 111 -22.37 14.00 9.31
N GLY A 112 -23.35 13.32 8.71
CA GLY A 112 -23.20 12.78 7.36
C GLY A 112 -22.83 13.89 6.35
N PRO A 113 -22.26 13.55 5.18
CA PRO A 113 -21.85 14.53 4.16
C PRO A 113 -23.04 15.44 3.83
N GLY A 114 -22.96 16.70 4.27
CA GLY A 114 -24.13 17.53 4.55
C GLY A 114 -25.12 17.74 3.39
N SER A 115 -24.68 17.57 2.13
CA SER A 115 -25.51 17.72 0.93
C SER A 115 -25.96 16.41 0.28
N GLN A 116 -25.52 15.23 0.74
CA GLN A 116 -25.95 13.96 0.17
C GLN A 116 -27.31 13.54 0.73
N ILE A 117 -28.30 13.43 -0.14
CA ILE A 117 -29.65 12.97 0.19
C ILE A 117 -29.83 11.60 -0.46
N TRP A 118 -30.22 10.59 0.31
CA TRP A 118 -30.58 9.27 -0.23
C TRP A 118 -31.73 9.43 -1.24
N PRO A 119 -31.71 8.79 -2.42
CA PRO A 119 -30.81 7.70 -2.88
C PRO A 119 -29.56 8.14 -3.67
N ASP A 120 -29.37 9.43 -3.95
CA ASP A 120 -28.32 9.93 -4.84
C ASP A 120 -26.99 10.18 -4.12
N GLN A 121 -26.37 9.11 -3.63
CA GLN A 121 -25.04 9.15 -3.04
C GLN A 121 -23.96 9.08 -4.12
N LYS A 122 -23.05 10.06 -4.13
CA LYS A 122 -21.85 10.04 -4.96
C LYS A 122 -20.75 9.35 -4.15
N ILE A 123 -19.82 8.71 -4.83
CA ILE A 123 -18.72 7.98 -4.20
C ILE A 123 -17.45 8.82 -4.39
N LYS A 124 -16.61 8.87 -3.35
CA LYS A 124 -15.25 9.43 -3.43
C LYS A 124 -14.30 8.47 -4.14
#